data_AF-W4M8X3-F1
#
_entry.id   AF-W4M8X3-F1
#
_cell.length_a   1.000
_cell.length_b   1.000
_cell.length_c   1.000
_cell.angle_alpha   90.00
_cell.angle_beta   90.00
_cell.angle_gamma   90.00
#
_symmetry.space_group_name_H-M   'P 1'
#
loop_
_entity.id
_entity.type
_entity.pdbx_description
1 polymer ?
#
loop_
_entity_poly.entity_id
_entity_poly.type
_entity_poly.pdbx_seq_one_letter_code
_entity_poly.pdbx_strand_id
1 'polypeptide(L)'
;MLSVVGGDIEIIGDAASADTEMPTLAAPGGRIALVSVGSPGDVVLSLTGPSPSPEVNGFERLGDLTIAGGALVSTGSDGGGTVAIRAEHLRVDGSRILADTLGDVDGAVIGIDIEARNLDVSNGVISSSTFGSGDGGDVIIRVRDTLTVTGERSDGSPSHISALADRGSSGSAGSVLIEAGVLTIAEGAEIRSSTFGEGAAGDVTIRVRDTLTVTGERSDGNTSAISASALRGSSGAAGSVLVEAGVLRIEDGAQIRSNTLGEGDAGNVIIRVRDTLTITGESLVRGNTSSIVATATSTSSGAAGSVLVEAGGLRIEGGGRISSSTFGEGDGGDVTIRVRNTLTITGEGSDGSLSRISALADEGALGSAGSVLIEAGVLTLEEGGRISSSTSGPGDGGDVTVNARQVRLTGGAQLQASSTGTGKAGDVTITVQDTLIIEESAVRTDAIQADGGNVNINANFIHLRDGQITTAVGGGDGSGGNIAVDARLGLLERSEIRADAFGGPGGNITIRTEGFISDLISQVSASSEQNVNGRVEIQGFTDLSGALSPLEQPFAAASSLLRSTCAERLEAGNLSSFIVRQHRLPIEPGGALPSPLLNAPQAKGQSGRSVERHVDVLGLAQHQLATD
;
A
#
# COMPACT_ATOMS: atom_id res chain seq x y z
N MET A 1 35.99 13.19 -28.48
CA MET A 1 35.96 11.99 -27.63
C MET A 1 37.20 11.97 -26.75
N LEU A 2 37.01 11.70 -25.47
CA LEU A 2 38.02 11.49 -24.46
C LEU A 2 37.84 10.05 -23.94
N SER A 3 38.94 9.32 -23.75
CA SER A 3 38.89 7.94 -23.25
C SER A 3 40.00 7.75 -22.23
N VAL A 4 39.65 7.21 -21.06
CA VAL A 4 40.57 6.83 -20.00
C VAL A 4 40.42 5.33 -19.80
N VAL A 5 41.46 4.59 -20.17
CA VAL A 5 41.56 3.14 -19.96
C VAL A 5 42.80 2.89 -19.11
N GLY A 6 42.65 2.17 -18.01
CA GLY A 6 43.73 1.95 -17.04
C GLY A 6 43.42 0.82 -16.07
N GLY A 7 44.26 0.68 -15.05
CA GLY A 7 44.00 -0.19 -13.91
C GLY A 7 42.84 0.35 -13.05
N ASP A 8 43.01 0.40 -11.75
CA ASP A 8 42.11 1.16 -10.88
C ASP A 8 42.23 2.66 -11.23
N ILE A 9 41.10 3.36 -11.31
CA ILE A 9 40.99 4.76 -11.76
C ILE A 9 40.44 5.63 -10.62
N GLU A 10 41.22 6.62 -10.20
CA GLU A 10 40.82 7.61 -9.21
C GLU A 10 40.70 9.00 -9.84
N ILE A 11 39.50 9.59 -9.78
CA ILE A 11 39.21 10.97 -10.15
C ILE A 11 38.80 11.69 -8.85
N ILE A 12 39.80 12.21 -8.13
CA ILE A 12 39.63 12.81 -6.81
C ILE A 12 39.79 14.32 -6.89
N GLY A 13 38.84 15.04 -6.30
CA GLY A 13 38.89 16.47 -6.10
C GLY A 13 39.38 16.92 -4.74
N ASP A 14 39.87 18.16 -4.68
CA ASP A 14 40.25 18.83 -3.43
C ASP A 14 39.11 19.74 -2.96
N ALA A 15 38.23 19.18 -2.13
CA ALA A 15 37.09 19.90 -1.54
C ALA A 15 37.50 20.88 -0.42
N ALA A 16 38.80 21.08 -0.13
CA ALA A 16 39.26 21.87 1.02
C ALA A 16 39.24 23.40 0.83
N SER A 17 38.81 23.90 -0.34
CA SER A 17 38.82 25.33 -0.68
C SER A 17 37.55 25.74 -1.41
N ALA A 18 36.88 26.78 -0.89
CA ALA A 18 35.70 27.39 -1.51
C ALA A 18 36.02 28.25 -2.76
N ASP A 19 37.31 28.46 -3.05
CA ASP A 19 37.81 29.29 -4.16
C ASP A 19 38.48 28.47 -5.29
N THR A 20 38.46 27.14 -5.23
CA THR A 20 39.10 26.28 -6.26
C THR A 20 38.06 25.81 -7.30
N GLU A 21 38.42 25.88 -8.58
CA GLU A 21 37.62 25.31 -9.67
C GLU A 21 37.33 23.82 -9.41
N MET A 22 36.09 23.38 -9.63
CA MET A 22 35.73 21.96 -9.51
C MET A 22 36.64 21.14 -10.44
N PRO A 23 37.35 20.11 -9.94
CA PRO A 23 38.27 19.33 -10.77
C PRO A 23 37.48 18.55 -11.81
N THR A 24 37.62 18.99 -13.06
CA THR A 24 36.67 18.67 -14.14
C THR A 24 37.34 17.87 -15.24
N LEU A 25 36.76 16.71 -15.54
CA LEU A 25 37.00 15.93 -16.76
C LEU A 25 35.89 16.25 -17.76
N ALA A 26 36.16 17.16 -18.71
CA ALA A 26 35.16 17.64 -19.66
C ALA A 26 35.41 17.19 -21.12
N ALA A 27 34.34 16.86 -21.84
CA ALA A 27 34.32 16.76 -23.29
C ALA A 27 32.97 17.25 -23.86
N PRO A 28 32.70 18.58 -23.86
CA PRO A 28 31.41 19.16 -24.26
C PRO A 28 30.99 18.74 -25.67
N GLY A 29 29.73 18.36 -25.87
CA GLY A 29 29.21 17.92 -27.19
C GLY A 29 29.78 16.59 -27.65
N GLY A 30 30.53 15.92 -26.78
CA GLY A 30 31.39 14.82 -27.14
C GLY A 30 31.05 13.56 -26.39
N ARG A 31 32.13 12.85 -26.02
CA ARG A 31 32.06 11.56 -25.36
C ARG A 31 33.19 11.45 -24.37
N ILE A 32 32.87 10.95 -23.18
CA ILE A 32 33.85 10.45 -22.20
C ILE A 32 33.62 8.94 -22.07
N ALA A 33 34.69 8.15 -22.21
CA ALA A 33 34.68 6.72 -21.91
C ALA A 33 35.66 6.44 -20.76
N LEU A 34 35.18 5.94 -19.64
CA LEU A 34 35.99 5.56 -18.49
C LEU A 34 35.94 4.04 -18.33
N VAL A 35 37.08 3.37 -18.45
CA VAL A 35 37.15 1.90 -18.44
C VAL A 35 38.28 1.45 -17.51
N SER A 36 37.91 0.99 -16.33
CA SER A 36 38.86 0.45 -15.35
C SER A 36 38.97 -1.06 -15.52
N VAL A 37 40.21 -1.56 -15.72
CA VAL A 37 40.48 -2.98 -16.02
C VAL A 37 41.41 -3.63 -15.01
N GLY A 38 41.03 -4.80 -14.51
CA GLY A 38 41.73 -5.53 -13.46
C GLY A 38 42.54 -6.73 -13.98
N SER A 39 42.66 -6.86 -15.30
CA SER A 39 43.29 -7.96 -16.05
C SER A 39 43.78 -7.47 -17.43
N PRO A 40 44.69 -8.18 -18.12
CA PRO A 40 45.04 -7.88 -19.51
C PRO A 40 43.89 -8.22 -20.48
N GLY A 41 43.68 -7.38 -21.49
CA GLY A 41 42.65 -7.54 -22.52
C GLY A 41 42.59 -6.31 -23.42
N ASP A 42 41.69 -6.34 -24.41
CA ASP A 42 41.46 -5.22 -25.35
C ASP A 42 40.11 -4.53 -25.07
N VAL A 43 40.09 -3.20 -24.99
CA VAL A 43 38.86 -2.40 -25.00
C VAL A 43 38.51 -2.06 -26.44
N VAL A 44 37.37 -2.55 -26.93
CA VAL A 44 36.88 -2.17 -28.27
C VAL A 44 35.95 -0.97 -28.14
N LEU A 45 36.43 0.19 -28.61
CA LEU A 45 35.65 1.41 -28.68
C LEU A 45 34.88 1.43 -30.01
N SER A 46 33.63 0.97 -30.00
CA SER A 46 32.76 1.18 -31.16
C SER A 46 32.51 2.68 -31.35
N LEU A 47 32.72 3.16 -32.58
CA LEU A 47 32.51 4.57 -32.97
C LEU A 47 31.30 4.76 -33.90
N THR A 48 30.53 3.69 -34.14
CA THR A 48 29.45 3.65 -35.13
C THR A 48 28.20 2.96 -34.57
N GLY A 49 27.08 3.67 -34.57
CA GLY A 49 25.79 3.20 -34.05
C GLY A 49 25.15 4.25 -33.13
N PRO A 50 23.85 4.10 -32.77
CA PRO A 50 23.15 5.03 -31.87
C PRO A 50 23.56 4.87 -30.39
N SER A 51 24.15 3.73 -30.04
CA SER A 51 24.56 3.38 -28.68
C SER A 51 25.98 2.79 -28.68
N PRO A 52 27.01 3.59 -29.07
CA PRO A 52 28.38 3.09 -29.01
C PRO A 52 28.74 2.87 -27.55
N SER A 53 29.04 1.65 -27.12
CA SER A 53 29.50 1.37 -25.75
C SER A 53 30.90 0.75 -25.79
N PRO A 54 31.77 1.05 -24.81
CA PRO A 54 33.07 0.40 -24.72
C PRO A 54 32.87 -1.09 -24.42
N GLU A 55 33.21 -1.96 -25.36
CA GLU A 55 33.12 -3.40 -25.15
C GLU A 55 34.31 -3.89 -24.32
N VAL A 56 34.00 -4.55 -23.20
CA VAL A 56 35.00 -5.05 -22.22
C VAL A 56 34.96 -6.58 -22.08
N ASN A 57 34.32 -7.27 -23.01
CA ASN A 57 34.19 -8.74 -23.03
C ASN A 57 35.54 -9.49 -23.11
N GLY A 58 36.64 -8.78 -23.45
CA GLY A 58 37.99 -9.32 -23.49
C GLY A 58 38.71 -9.38 -22.14
N PHE A 59 38.09 -8.92 -21.04
CA PHE A 59 38.69 -8.86 -19.70
C PHE A 59 38.09 -9.94 -18.78
N GLU A 60 38.95 -10.67 -18.06
CA GLU A 60 38.50 -11.62 -17.02
C GLU A 60 38.02 -10.92 -15.74
N ARG A 61 38.55 -9.71 -15.48
CA ARG A 61 38.24 -8.88 -14.32
C ARG A 61 38.38 -7.40 -14.67
N LEU A 62 37.40 -6.59 -14.26
CA LEU A 62 37.48 -5.13 -14.30
C LEU A 62 38.19 -4.58 -13.05
N GLY A 63 38.56 -3.30 -13.06
CA GLY A 63 39.19 -2.62 -11.93
C GLY A 63 38.20 -1.69 -11.22
N ASP A 64 38.66 -1.04 -10.16
CA ASP A 64 37.82 -0.12 -9.38
C ASP A 64 37.90 1.31 -9.93
N LEU A 65 36.77 2.02 -9.96
CA LEU A 65 36.69 3.41 -10.37
C LEU A 65 36.07 4.27 -9.27
N THR A 66 36.80 5.27 -8.79
CA THR A 66 36.33 6.23 -7.77
C THR A 66 36.27 7.64 -8.35
N ILE A 67 35.13 8.30 -8.21
CA ILE A 67 34.92 9.72 -8.49
C ILE A 67 34.52 10.37 -7.16
N ALA A 68 35.43 11.15 -6.56
CA ALA A 68 35.28 11.64 -5.18
C ALA A 68 35.73 13.09 -5.00
N GLY A 69 35.40 13.69 -3.86
CA GLY A 69 35.94 15.00 -3.46
C GLY A 69 35.40 16.19 -4.26
N GLY A 70 34.17 16.11 -4.78
CA GLY A 70 33.57 17.17 -5.58
C GLY A 70 34.05 17.20 -7.04
N ALA A 71 34.63 16.11 -7.53
CA ALA A 71 35.02 15.96 -8.93
C ALA A 71 33.80 16.00 -9.87
N LEU A 72 34.03 16.51 -11.08
CA LEU A 72 33.02 16.63 -12.13
C LEU A 72 33.47 15.88 -13.39
N VAL A 73 32.69 14.91 -13.83
CA VAL A 73 32.80 14.31 -15.17
C VAL A 73 31.66 14.87 -15.99
N SER A 74 31.93 15.63 -17.05
CA SER A 74 30.89 16.32 -17.81
C SER A 74 31.06 16.23 -19.32
N THR A 75 29.96 15.95 -19.98
CA THR A 75 29.84 15.96 -21.43
C THR A 75 28.82 16.98 -21.92
N GLY A 76 28.18 17.72 -21.00
CA GLY A 76 27.09 18.65 -21.27
C GLY A 76 27.46 19.79 -22.23
N SER A 77 26.50 20.14 -23.09
CA SER A 77 26.61 21.17 -24.12
C SER A 77 25.23 21.47 -24.72
N ASP A 78 25.16 22.33 -25.72
CA ASP A 78 23.93 22.64 -26.46
C ASP A 78 23.17 21.38 -26.94
N GLY A 79 23.90 20.30 -27.28
CA GLY A 79 23.36 18.98 -27.66
C GLY A 79 23.79 17.83 -26.74
N GLY A 80 24.04 18.12 -25.46
CA GLY A 80 24.48 17.13 -24.47
C GLY A 80 25.78 16.43 -24.85
N GLY A 81 25.86 15.13 -24.59
CA GLY A 81 26.93 14.22 -25.02
C GLY A 81 26.76 12.83 -24.40
N THR A 82 27.76 11.95 -24.46
CA THR A 82 27.69 10.64 -23.75
C THR A 82 28.84 10.42 -22.76
N VAL A 83 28.50 10.09 -21.51
CA VAL A 83 29.45 9.49 -20.54
C VAL A 83 29.19 7.98 -20.46
N ALA A 84 30.19 7.18 -20.84
CA ALA A 84 30.16 5.72 -20.72
C ALA A 84 31.17 5.24 -19.67
N ILE A 85 30.75 4.42 -18.70
CA ILE A 85 31.60 3.91 -17.62
C ILE A 85 31.56 2.39 -17.56
N ARG A 86 32.72 1.76 -17.37
CA ARG A 86 32.90 0.32 -17.11
C ARG A 86 33.88 0.12 -15.95
N ALA A 87 33.43 -0.59 -14.91
CA ALA A 87 34.22 -0.88 -13.70
C ALA A 87 33.77 -2.19 -13.03
N GLU A 88 34.58 -2.74 -12.12
CA GLU A 88 34.13 -3.76 -11.16
C GLU A 88 33.31 -3.07 -10.07
N HIS A 89 33.94 -2.15 -9.32
CA HIS A 89 33.27 -1.28 -8.36
C HIS A 89 33.33 0.17 -8.83
N LEU A 90 32.19 0.85 -8.93
CA LEU A 90 32.11 2.29 -9.19
C LEU A 90 31.64 3.03 -7.93
N ARG A 91 32.42 3.98 -7.42
CA ARG A 91 32.04 4.84 -6.30
C ARG A 91 31.95 6.29 -6.74
N VAL A 92 30.80 6.93 -6.52
CA VAL A 92 30.54 8.35 -6.79
C VAL A 92 30.21 9.03 -5.47
N ASP A 93 31.16 9.80 -4.93
CA ASP A 93 31.04 10.38 -3.58
C ASP A 93 31.18 11.91 -3.56
N GLY A 94 30.12 12.61 -3.18
CA GLY A 94 30.04 14.08 -3.19
C GLY A 94 30.20 14.72 -4.58
N SER A 95 30.21 13.89 -5.64
CA SER A 95 30.74 14.20 -6.98
C SER A 95 29.69 14.05 -8.06
N ARG A 96 29.98 14.50 -9.29
CA ARG A 96 28.97 14.67 -10.35
C ARG A 96 29.38 14.01 -11.67
N ILE A 97 28.43 13.33 -12.31
CA ILE A 97 28.50 12.81 -13.68
C ILE A 97 27.37 13.46 -14.47
N LEU A 98 27.69 14.29 -15.48
CA LEU A 98 26.72 15.10 -16.22
C LEU A 98 26.81 14.86 -17.73
N ALA A 99 25.66 14.74 -18.39
CA ALA A 99 25.50 14.67 -19.84
C ALA A 99 24.45 15.67 -20.36
N ASP A 100 24.13 16.68 -19.56
CA ASP A 100 22.98 17.58 -19.71
C ASP A 100 22.93 18.33 -21.07
N THR A 101 21.72 18.42 -21.65
CA THR A 101 21.40 19.20 -22.85
C THR A 101 21.10 20.64 -22.47
N LEU A 102 21.87 21.60 -22.99
CA LEU A 102 21.81 23.01 -22.59
C LEU A 102 21.20 23.95 -23.65
N GLY A 103 20.92 23.45 -24.86
CA GLY A 103 20.59 24.27 -26.02
C GLY A 103 19.42 23.72 -26.85
N ASP A 104 19.44 24.00 -28.15
CA ASP A 104 18.39 23.68 -29.12
C ASP A 104 18.67 22.42 -29.95
N VAL A 105 19.76 21.71 -29.66
CA VAL A 105 20.12 20.45 -30.29
C VAL A 105 19.76 19.31 -29.34
N ASP A 106 19.19 18.23 -29.87
CA ASP A 106 18.85 17.07 -29.04
C ASP A 106 20.09 16.43 -28.42
N GLY A 107 19.93 15.96 -27.17
CA GLY A 107 20.93 15.19 -26.47
C GLY A 107 21.28 13.88 -27.19
N ALA A 108 22.42 13.30 -26.84
CA ALA A 108 22.72 11.95 -27.27
C ALA A 108 21.65 10.98 -26.72
N VAL A 109 21.12 10.10 -27.59
CA VAL A 109 20.05 9.12 -27.25
C VAL A 109 20.32 8.43 -25.90
N ILE A 110 21.58 8.05 -25.65
CA ILE A 110 22.05 7.70 -24.31
C ILE A 110 23.06 8.75 -23.87
N GLY A 111 22.67 9.55 -22.88
CA GLY A 111 23.55 10.53 -22.25
C GLY A 111 24.49 9.88 -21.24
N ILE A 112 24.02 8.89 -20.48
CA ILE A 112 24.83 8.17 -19.49
C ILE A 112 24.64 6.66 -19.64
N ASP A 113 25.73 5.91 -19.81
CA ASP A 113 25.77 4.45 -19.91
C ASP A 113 26.77 3.87 -18.91
N ILE A 114 26.28 3.42 -17.76
CA ILE A 114 27.10 2.85 -16.68
C ILE A 114 26.85 1.35 -16.60
N GLU A 115 27.92 0.56 -16.61
CA GLU A 115 27.85 -0.87 -16.32
C GLU A 115 28.96 -1.24 -15.33
N ALA A 116 28.56 -1.83 -14.20
CA ALA A 116 29.45 -2.19 -13.09
C ALA A 116 29.02 -3.49 -12.41
N ARG A 117 29.89 -4.10 -11.59
CA ARG A 117 29.45 -5.14 -10.65
C ARG A 117 28.72 -4.52 -9.46
N ASN A 118 29.29 -3.47 -8.87
CA ASN A 118 28.70 -2.71 -7.77
C ASN A 118 28.80 -1.21 -8.05
N LEU A 119 27.81 -0.44 -7.59
CA LEU A 119 27.77 1.01 -7.71
C LEU A 119 27.25 1.64 -6.42
N ASP A 120 28.06 2.48 -5.79
CA ASP A 120 27.66 3.29 -4.64
C ASP A 120 27.68 4.79 -5.01
N VAL A 121 26.53 5.45 -4.87
CA VAL A 121 26.33 6.88 -5.13
C VAL A 121 25.95 7.58 -3.83
N SER A 122 26.95 8.11 -3.13
CA SER A 122 26.81 8.81 -1.85
C SER A 122 26.93 10.32 -2.02
N ASN A 123 25.89 11.10 -1.71
CA ASN A 123 25.87 12.55 -1.90
C ASN A 123 26.20 12.99 -3.36
N GLY A 124 25.93 12.11 -4.32
CA GLY A 124 26.37 12.21 -5.71
C GLY A 124 25.27 12.68 -6.65
N VAL A 125 25.66 13.06 -7.87
CA VAL A 125 24.71 13.41 -8.94
C VAL A 125 25.08 12.68 -10.22
N ILE A 126 24.10 12.02 -10.83
CA ILE A 126 24.19 11.42 -12.17
C ILE A 126 23.05 12.03 -12.99
N SER A 127 23.33 12.95 -13.91
CA SER A 127 22.31 13.72 -14.63
C SER A 127 22.49 13.73 -16.15
N SER A 128 21.39 13.55 -16.88
CA SER A 128 21.26 13.76 -18.32
C SER A 128 19.99 14.57 -18.60
N SER A 129 19.90 15.74 -17.95
CA SER A 129 18.71 16.61 -17.97
C SER A 129 18.77 17.61 -19.11
N THR A 130 17.62 18.08 -19.61
CA THR A 130 17.54 19.20 -20.55
C THR A 130 17.12 20.50 -19.88
N PHE A 131 17.78 21.58 -20.30
CA PHE A 131 17.57 22.97 -19.88
C PHE A 131 17.19 23.87 -21.06
N GLY A 132 17.12 23.32 -22.28
CA GLY A 132 16.91 24.05 -23.53
C GLY A 132 15.67 23.59 -24.29
N SER A 133 15.70 23.67 -25.62
CA SER A 133 14.62 23.16 -26.49
C SER A 133 14.94 21.82 -27.17
N GLY A 134 16.18 21.34 -27.07
CA GLY A 134 16.54 19.97 -27.48
C GLY A 134 16.22 18.96 -26.38
N ASP A 135 15.90 17.72 -26.77
CA ASP A 135 15.54 16.67 -25.83
C ASP A 135 16.72 16.23 -24.93
N GLY A 136 16.42 15.70 -23.75
CA GLY A 136 17.39 15.10 -22.82
C GLY A 136 17.77 13.67 -23.21
N GLY A 137 19.02 13.28 -22.98
CA GLY A 137 19.48 11.91 -23.24
C GLY A 137 19.10 10.91 -22.16
N ASP A 138 18.98 9.62 -22.49
CA ASP A 138 18.66 8.58 -21.50
C ASP A 138 19.81 8.34 -20.50
N VAL A 139 19.45 7.94 -19.28
CA VAL A 139 20.37 7.41 -18.26
C VAL A 139 20.15 5.91 -18.13
N ILE A 140 21.15 5.12 -18.50
CA ILE A 140 21.14 3.66 -18.41
C ILE A 140 22.21 3.20 -17.44
N ILE A 141 21.80 2.45 -16.41
CA ILE A 141 22.69 1.94 -15.36
C ILE A 141 22.43 0.44 -15.18
N ARG A 142 23.46 -0.38 -15.38
CA ARG A 142 23.43 -1.84 -15.19
C ARG A 142 24.42 -2.25 -14.12
N VAL A 143 23.92 -2.80 -13.02
CA VAL A 143 24.70 -3.19 -11.85
C VAL A 143 24.47 -4.67 -11.59
N ARG A 144 25.52 -5.49 -11.67
CA ARG A 144 25.36 -6.93 -11.56
C ARG A 144 24.88 -7.36 -10.16
N ASP A 145 25.46 -6.79 -9.11
CA ASP A 145 25.25 -7.21 -7.73
C ASP A 145 24.51 -6.12 -6.93
N THR A 146 25.17 -5.10 -6.37
CA THR A 146 24.49 -4.08 -5.53
C THR A 146 24.60 -2.65 -6.06
N LEU A 147 23.47 -1.95 -6.14
CA LEU A 147 23.36 -0.50 -6.35
C LEU A 147 22.87 0.20 -5.08
N THR A 148 23.63 1.17 -4.60
CA THR A 148 23.30 1.99 -3.43
C THR A 148 23.21 3.45 -3.83
N VAL A 149 22.12 4.14 -3.51
CA VAL A 149 21.97 5.59 -3.73
C VAL A 149 21.53 6.24 -2.43
N THR A 150 22.40 7.05 -1.82
CA THR A 150 22.15 7.64 -0.50
C THR A 150 22.69 9.06 -0.36
N GLY A 151 22.15 9.77 0.63
CA GLY A 151 22.77 10.93 1.25
C GLY A 151 22.26 12.30 0.78
N GLU A 152 22.57 13.28 1.61
CA GLU A 152 22.29 14.70 1.41
C GLU A 152 23.60 15.45 1.16
N ARG A 153 23.64 16.23 0.07
CA ARG A 153 24.78 17.09 -0.25
C ARG A 153 24.87 18.24 0.76
N SER A 154 26.07 18.80 0.92
CA SER A 154 26.35 19.91 1.84
C SER A 154 25.57 21.20 1.56
N ASP A 155 24.96 21.33 0.38
CA ASP A 155 24.06 22.41 -0.05
C ASP A 155 22.58 22.13 0.28
N GLY A 156 22.27 20.99 0.89
CA GLY A 156 20.92 20.51 1.17
C GLY A 156 20.20 19.88 -0.02
N SER A 157 20.88 19.64 -1.15
CA SER A 157 20.27 18.92 -2.28
C SER A 157 20.41 17.39 -2.12
N PRO A 158 19.45 16.59 -2.60
CA PRO A 158 19.52 15.14 -2.49
C PRO A 158 20.59 14.54 -3.42
N SER A 159 21.19 13.42 -3.01
CA SER A 159 21.88 12.50 -3.93
C SER A 159 20.86 11.98 -4.95
N HIS A 160 21.17 12.03 -6.24
CA HIS A 160 20.19 11.63 -7.26
C HIS A 160 20.74 11.13 -8.59
N ILE A 161 19.91 10.32 -9.25
CA ILE A 161 20.06 9.85 -10.62
C ILE A 161 18.88 10.42 -11.43
N SER A 162 19.13 11.19 -12.48
CA SER A 162 18.03 11.83 -13.22
C SER A 162 18.26 12.14 -14.69
N ALA A 163 17.16 12.23 -15.42
CA ALA A 163 17.06 12.92 -16.69
C ALA A 163 15.80 13.80 -16.62
N LEU A 164 15.95 15.08 -16.26
CA LEU A 164 14.82 16.01 -16.09
C LEU A 164 14.58 16.84 -17.36
N ALA A 165 13.39 17.40 -17.50
CA ALA A 165 13.18 18.64 -18.25
C ALA A 165 13.05 19.77 -17.23
N ASP A 166 14.03 20.67 -17.15
CA ASP A 166 14.06 21.72 -16.11
C ASP A 166 13.16 22.92 -16.46
N ARG A 167 13.04 23.88 -15.54
CA ARG A 167 12.16 25.04 -15.65
C ARG A 167 12.54 25.89 -16.86
N GLY A 168 11.57 26.07 -17.75
CA GLY A 168 11.75 26.84 -18.99
C GLY A 168 12.36 26.03 -20.13
N SER A 169 12.63 24.74 -19.94
CA SER A 169 12.90 23.83 -21.05
C SER A 169 11.62 23.56 -21.84
N SER A 170 11.74 23.52 -23.18
CA SER A 170 10.70 22.99 -24.07
C SER A 170 11.08 21.63 -24.69
N GLY A 171 12.33 21.19 -24.49
CA GLY A 171 12.74 19.82 -24.78
C GLY A 171 12.18 18.83 -23.75
N SER A 172 11.96 17.59 -24.19
CA SER A 172 11.46 16.50 -23.35
C SER A 172 12.58 15.88 -22.52
N ALA A 173 12.22 15.31 -21.38
CA ALA A 173 13.14 14.62 -20.50
C ALA A 173 13.53 13.24 -21.06
N GLY A 174 14.80 12.86 -20.91
CA GLY A 174 15.26 11.49 -21.20
C GLY A 174 14.71 10.47 -20.19
N SER A 175 14.73 9.20 -20.55
CA SER A 175 14.28 8.12 -19.65
C SER A 175 15.39 7.62 -18.73
N VAL A 176 15.02 7.00 -17.60
CA VAL A 176 15.96 6.38 -16.65
C VAL A 176 15.72 4.87 -16.59
N LEU A 177 16.70 4.07 -17.01
CA LEU A 177 16.70 2.61 -16.92
C LEU A 177 17.75 2.14 -15.92
N ILE A 178 17.32 1.41 -14.90
CA ILE A 178 18.19 0.80 -13.89
C ILE A 178 17.94 -0.70 -13.84
N GLU A 179 18.99 -1.49 -14.02
CA GLU A 179 18.96 -2.95 -13.90
C GLU A 179 19.97 -3.37 -12.83
N ALA A 180 19.50 -3.94 -11.71
CA ALA A 180 20.31 -4.23 -10.52
C ALA A 180 20.07 -5.65 -9.98
N GLY A 181 21.02 -6.20 -9.22
CA GLY A 181 20.76 -7.38 -8.38
C GLY A 181 19.93 -7.02 -7.15
N VAL A 182 20.48 -6.12 -6.33
CA VAL A 182 19.84 -5.45 -5.19
C VAL A 182 19.97 -3.94 -5.39
N LEU A 183 18.91 -3.19 -5.02
CA LEU A 183 18.90 -1.73 -5.07
C LEU A 183 18.39 -1.17 -3.73
N THR A 184 19.18 -0.26 -3.14
CA THR A 184 18.79 0.52 -1.96
C THR A 184 18.82 2.01 -2.30
N ILE A 185 17.70 2.68 -2.04
CA ILE A 185 17.57 4.14 -2.11
C ILE A 185 17.25 4.62 -0.69
N ALA A 186 18.14 5.40 -0.07
CA ALA A 186 17.96 5.84 1.31
C ALA A 186 18.34 7.31 1.55
N GLU A 187 18.03 7.81 2.75
CA GLU A 187 18.47 9.13 3.26
C GLU A 187 18.00 10.33 2.39
N GLY A 188 16.81 10.23 1.80
CA GLY A 188 16.24 11.28 0.95
C GLY A 188 16.75 11.30 -0.49
N ALA A 189 17.43 10.23 -0.94
CA ALA A 189 17.93 10.13 -2.31
C ALA A 189 16.80 9.93 -3.35
N GLU A 190 17.02 10.40 -4.58
CA GLU A 190 16.01 10.41 -5.64
C GLU A 190 16.46 9.73 -6.95
N ILE A 191 15.56 9.00 -7.59
CA ILE A 191 15.73 8.48 -8.96
C ILE A 191 14.55 9.00 -9.80
N ARG A 192 14.82 9.82 -10.84
CA ARG A 192 13.75 10.61 -11.45
C ARG A 192 13.91 10.98 -12.93
N SER A 193 12.80 10.93 -13.67
CA SER A 193 12.62 11.59 -14.96
C SER A 193 11.36 12.44 -14.94
N SER A 194 11.46 13.66 -14.43
CA SER A 194 10.32 14.57 -14.18
C SER A 194 10.45 15.82 -15.03
N THR A 195 9.31 16.48 -15.32
CA THR A 195 9.29 17.74 -16.05
C THR A 195 8.86 18.91 -15.16
N PHE A 196 9.56 20.03 -15.33
CA PHE A 196 9.20 21.36 -14.84
C PHE A 196 8.92 22.35 -16.01
N GLY A 197 8.90 21.85 -17.25
CA GLY A 197 8.89 22.65 -18.48
C GLY A 197 7.68 22.37 -19.38
N GLU A 198 7.80 22.74 -20.66
CA GLU A 198 6.78 22.45 -21.69
C GLU A 198 6.94 21.03 -22.27
N GLY A 199 8.17 20.51 -22.30
CA GLY A 199 8.47 19.15 -22.73
C GLY A 199 7.98 18.09 -21.74
N ALA A 200 7.66 16.90 -22.23
CA ALA A 200 7.17 15.80 -21.41
C ALA A 200 8.26 15.22 -20.49
N ALA A 201 7.85 14.61 -19.39
CA ALA A 201 8.70 13.75 -18.59
C ALA A 201 8.95 12.40 -19.31
N GLY A 202 10.09 11.77 -19.04
CA GLY A 202 10.45 10.46 -19.56
C GLY A 202 10.09 9.33 -18.58
N ASP A 203 10.22 8.09 -19.03
CA ASP A 203 9.87 6.93 -18.20
C ASP A 203 10.98 6.60 -17.20
N VAL A 204 10.60 6.06 -16.03
CA VAL A 204 11.55 5.48 -15.06
C VAL A 204 11.30 3.98 -14.96
N THR A 205 12.23 3.18 -15.48
CA THR A 205 12.19 1.70 -15.41
C THR A 205 13.26 1.18 -14.47
N ILE A 206 12.85 0.45 -13.44
CA ILE A 206 13.73 -0.16 -12.44
C ILE A 206 13.47 -1.68 -12.44
N ARG A 207 14.50 -2.46 -12.76
CA ARG A 207 14.48 -3.94 -12.69
C ARG A 207 15.49 -4.41 -11.67
N VAL A 208 15.01 -5.00 -10.60
CA VAL A 208 15.84 -5.50 -9.49
C VAL A 208 15.61 -6.99 -9.34
N ARG A 209 16.65 -7.79 -9.51
CA ARG A 209 16.52 -9.25 -9.50
C ARG A 209 15.99 -9.76 -8.16
N ASP A 210 16.51 -9.22 -7.08
CA ASP A 210 16.36 -9.74 -5.72
C ASP A 210 15.55 -8.75 -4.86
N THR A 211 16.16 -7.77 -4.20
CA THR A 211 15.45 -6.85 -3.28
C THR A 211 15.62 -5.38 -3.68
N LEU A 212 14.51 -4.66 -3.77
CA LEU A 212 14.45 -3.20 -3.83
C LEU A 212 13.97 -2.65 -2.49
N THR A 213 14.73 -1.73 -1.89
CA THR A 213 14.35 -0.99 -0.69
C THR A 213 14.39 0.51 -0.97
N VAL A 214 13.30 1.21 -0.69
CA VAL A 214 13.21 2.68 -0.72
C VAL A 214 12.80 3.13 0.68
N THR A 215 13.67 3.87 1.37
CA THR A 215 13.54 4.18 2.81
C THR A 215 14.04 5.59 3.12
N GLY A 216 13.55 6.16 4.22
CA GLY A 216 14.14 7.33 4.85
C GLY A 216 13.94 8.66 4.12
N GLU A 217 14.49 9.69 4.75
CA GLU A 217 14.26 11.08 4.40
C GLU A 217 15.49 11.95 4.65
N ARG A 218 15.45 13.15 4.07
CA ARG A 218 16.44 14.19 4.21
C ARG A 218 16.21 15.04 5.47
N SER A 219 17.19 15.82 5.90
CA SER A 219 17.09 16.66 7.12
C SER A 219 15.95 17.70 7.10
N ASP A 220 15.42 18.06 5.93
CA ASP A 220 14.24 18.93 5.78
C ASP A 220 12.91 18.17 5.64
N GLY A 221 12.92 16.84 5.69
CA GLY A 221 11.74 15.97 5.56
C GLY A 221 11.27 15.67 4.14
N ASN A 222 12.08 15.97 3.12
CA ASN A 222 11.86 15.39 1.78
C ASN A 222 12.27 13.91 1.80
N THR A 223 11.37 13.02 1.41
CA THR A 223 11.57 11.55 1.48
C THR A 223 12.23 10.98 0.22
N SER A 224 12.88 9.83 0.37
CA SER A 224 13.47 9.10 -0.77
C SER A 224 12.42 8.76 -1.82
N ALA A 225 12.72 8.95 -3.10
CA ALA A 225 11.70 8.84 -4.15
C ALA A 225 12.18 8.21 -5.47
N ILE A 226 11.28 7.45 -6.09
CA ILE A 226 11.33 7.08 -7.51
C ILE A 226 10.22 7.88 -8.20
N SER A 227 10.52 8.73 -9.19
CA SER A 227 9.47 9.59 -9.77
C SER A 227 9.59 9.99 -11.24
N ALA A 228 8.45 10.01 -11.92
CA ALA A 228 8.32 10.46 -13.31
C ALA A 228 7.30 11.61 -13.48
N SER A 229 7.31 12.59 -12.57
CA SER A 229 6.20 13.55 -12.40
C SER A 229 6.20 14.76 -13.34
N ALA A 230 4.99 15.25 -13.63
CA ALA A 230 4.76 16.62 -14.11
C ALA A 230 4.65 17.55 -12.90
N LEU A 231 5.58 18.50 -12.77
CA LEU A 231 5.74 19.33 -11.57
C LEU A 231 5.09 20.71 -11.74
N ARG A 232 4.96 21.45 -10.62
CA ARG A 232 4.18 22.70 -10.60
C ARG A 232 4.66 23.69 -11.66
N GLY A 233 3.78 23.99 -12.61
CA GLY A 233 4.04 24.91 -13.72
C GLY A 233 4.50 24.26 -15.03
N SER A 234 4.58 22.92 -15.11
CA SER A 234 4.77 22.23 -16.39
C SER A 234 3.48 22.18 -17.20
N SER A 235 3.59 22.31 -18.52
CA SER A 235 2.52 21.92 -19.47
C SER A 235 2.79 20.55 -20.11
N GLY A 236 4.02 20.04 -19.99
CA GLY A 236 4.35 18.66 -20.35
C GLY A 236 3.69 17.63 -19.45
N ALA A 237 3.30 16.49 -20.02
CA ALA A 237 2.76 15.33 -19.31
C ALA A 237 3.83 14.60 -18.49
N ALA A 238 3.39 13.87 -17.47
CA ALA A 238 4.23 13.01 -16.64
C ALA A 238 4.58 11.69 -17.37
N GLY A 239 5.76 11.14 -17.09
CA GLY A 239 6.21 9.84 -17.61
C GLY A 239 5.69 8.69 -16.75
N SER A 240 5.81 7.45 -17.22
CA SER A 240 5.40 6.27 -16.47
C SER A 240 6.53 5.71 -15.61
N VAL A 241 6.18 5.09 -14.48
CA VAL A 241 7.12 4.39 -13.60
C VAL A 241 6.86 2.89 -13.65
N LEU A 242 7.86 2.10 -14.06
CA LEU A 242 7.83 0.64 -14.03
C LEU A 242 8.85 0.12 -13.01
N VAL A 243 8.39 -0.65 -12.03
CA VAL A 243 9.26 -1.31 -11.04
C VAL A 243 9.02 -2.81 -11.07
N GLU A 244 10.06 -3.57 -11.38
CA GLU A 244 10.05 -5.05 -11.40
C GLU A 244 11.06 -5.55 -10.35
N ALA A 245 10.60 -6.25 -9.31
CA ALA A 245 11.43 -6.67 -8.17
C ALA A 245 11.16 -8.12 -7.72
N GLY A 246 12.11 -8.75 -7.03
CA GLY A 246 11.82 -9.95 -6.25
C GLY A 246 11.00 -9.63 -5.00
N VAL A 247 11.56 -8.78 -4.13
CA VAL A 247 10.93 -8.17 -2.96
C VAL A 247 11.02 -6.66 -3.09
N LEU A 248 9.96 -5.94 -2.69
CA LEU A 248 9.93 -4.47 -2.65
C LEU A 248 9.51 -3.99 -1.26
N ARG A 249 10.31 -3.11 -0.65
CA ARG A 249 10.01 -2.40 0.60
C ARG A 249 9.96 -0.91 0.34
N ILE A 250 8.91 -0.25 0.81
CA ILE A 250 8.74 1.20 0.81
C ILE A 250 8.48 1.61 2.25
N GLU A 251 9.44 2.33 2.84
CA GLU A 251 9.56 2.56 4.28
C GLU A 251 9.78 4.05 4.61
N ASP A 252 9.39 4.47 5.82
CA ASP A 252 9.71 5.78 6.41
C ASP A 252 9.35 7.01 5.54
N GLY A 253 8.19 6.95 4.87
CA GLY A 253 7.65 8.04 4.05
C GLY A 253 8.12 8.05 2.58
N ALA A 254 8.92 7.05 2.17
CA ALA A 254 9.40 6.92 0.80
C ALA A 254 8.27 6.81 -0.24
N GLN A 255 8.51 7.28 -1.47
CA GLN A 255 7.46 7.37 -2.49
C GLN A 255 7.89 6.81 -3.85
N ILE A 256 6.97 6.10 -4.52
CA ILE A 256 7.06 5.75 -5.95
C ILE A 256 5.92 6.47 -6.66
N ARG A 257 6.21 7.43 -7.54
CA ARG A 257 5.19 8.38 -8.02
C ARG A 257 5.26 8.81 -9.48
N SER A 258 4.09 8.98 -10.09
CA SER A 258 3.90 9.70 -11.35
C SER A 258 2.72 10.67 -11.22
N ASN A 259 2.89 11.67 -10.34
CA ASN A 259 1.87 12.69 -10.10
C ASN A 259 1.91 13.80 -11.16
N THR A 260 0.79 14.52 -11.33
CA THR A 260 0.75 15.82 -12.01
C THR A 260 0.40 16.98 -11.07
N LEU A 261 1.14 18.06 -11.21
CA LEU A 261 0.98 19.36 -10.56
C LEU A 261 0.80 20.49 -11.59
N GLY A 262 0.63 20.14 -12.87
CA GLY A 262 0.60 21.05 -14.02
C GLY A 262 -0.60 20.83 -14.95
N GLU A 263 -0.47 21.25 -16.20
CA GLU A 263 -1.55 21.08 -17.20
C GLU A 263 -1.55 19.69 -17.86
N GLY A 264 -0.38 19.06 -17.97
CA GLY A 264 -0.25 17.72 -18.54
C GLY A 264 -0.73 16.63 -17.59
N ASP A 265 -1.20 15.51 -18.15
CA ASP A 265 -1.70 14.36 -17.39
C ASP A 265 -0.61 13.66 -16.56
N ALA A 266 -1.02 12.96 -15.50
CA ALA A 266 -0.18 12.04 -14.75
C ALA A 266 0.05 10.73 -15.52
N GLY A 267 1.25 10.16 -15.38
CA GLY A 267 1.65 8.90 -16.01
C GLY A 267 1.30 7.70 -15.13
N ASN A 268 1.47 6.50 -15.67
CA ASN A 268 1.06 5.28 -14.97
C ASN A 268 2.16 4.77 -14.03
N VAL A 269 1.77 4.13 -12.93
CA VAL A 269 2.72 3.44 -12.03
C VAL A 269 2.43 1.94 -12.05
N ILE A 270 3.39 1.16 -12.55
CA ILE A 270 3.30 -0.29 -12.72
C ILE A 270 4.32 -0.97 -11.82
N ILE A 271 3.86 -1.80 -10.90
CA ILE A 271 4.68 -2.46 -9.88
C ILE A 271 4.50 -3.97 -10.00
N ARG A 272 5.57 -4.70 -10.31
CA ARG A 272 5.58 -6.17 -10.40
C ARG A 272 6.56 -6.75 -9.39
N VAL A 273 6.05 -7.44 -8.38
CA VAL A 273 6.87 -7.98 -7.28
C VAL A 273 6.68 -9.48 -7.21
N ARG A 274 7.74 -10.25 -7.44
CA ARG A 274 7.64 -11.72 -7.49
C ARG A 274 7.14 -12.28 -6.16
N ASP A 275 7.66 -11.81 -5.04
CA ASP A 275 7.49 -12.44 -3.74
C ASP A 275 6.61 -11.61 -2.80
N THR A 276 7.10 -10.49 -2.24
CA THR A 276 6.33 -9.65 -1.30
C THR A 276 6.59 -8.16 -1.51
N LEU A 277 5.51 -7.38 -1.55
CA LEU A 277 5.50 -5.92 -1.44
C LEU A 277 5.08 -5.50 -0.02
N THR A 278 5.86 -4.65 0.62
CA THR A 278 5.53 -4.01 1.90
C THR A 278 5.60 -2.49 1.78
N ILE A 279 4.54 -1.82 2.20
CA ILE A 279 4.44 -0.35 2.27
C ILE A 279 4.12 -0.01 3.72
N THR A 280 5.03 0.67 4.42
CA THR A 280 4.88 0.94 5.85
C THR A 280 5.60 2.21 6.28
N GLY A 281 5.16 2.80 7.40
CA GLY A 281 5.79 3.96 8.02
C GLY A 281 5.57 5.28 7.28
N GLU A 282 6.11 6.32 7.90
CA GLU A 282 5.93 7.72 7.52
C GLU A 282 7.21 8.52 7.81
N SER A 283 7.31 9.68 7.17
CA SER A 283 8.35 10.68 7.43
C SER A 283 8.25 11.18 8.87
N LEU A 284 9.33 11.05 9.64
CA LEU A 284 9.40 11.51 11.03
C LEU A 284 9.46 13.05 11.11
N VAL A 285 9.83 13.73 10.02
CA VAL A 285 9.92 15.19 9.94
C VAL A 285 8.60 15.85 9.48
N ARG A 286 7.88 15.25 8.52
CA ARG A 286 6.69 15.86 7.87
C ARG A 286 5.40 15.03 7.97
N GLY A 287 5.43 13.80 8.46
CA GLY A 287 4.27 12.90 8.49
C GLY A 287 3.82 12.37 7.12
N ASN A 288 4.63 12.58 6.06
CA ASN A 288 4.35 12.03 4.74
C ASN A 288 4.37 10.48 4.80
N THR A 289 3.27 9.81 4.50
CA THR A 289 3.23 8.33 4.54
C THR A 289 3.87 7.67 3.31
N SER A 290 4.45 6.49 3.53
CA SER A 290 5.03 5.66 2.47
C SER A 290 3.99 5.31 1.41
N SER A 291 4.29 5.55 0.13
CA SER A 291 3.22 5.46 -0.88
C SER A 291 3.62 5.18 -2.34
N ILE A 292 2.65 4.63 -3.07
CA ILE A 292 2.70 4.39 -4.52
C ILE A 292 1.56 5.20 -5.16
N VAL A 293 1.87 6.23 -5.95
CA VAL A 293 0.86 7.23 -6.35
C VAL A 293 0.96 7.74 -7.80
N ALA A 294 -0.19 7.93 -8.45
CA ALA A 294 -0.32 8.52 -9.78
C ALA A 294 -1.34 9.67 -9.77
N THR A 295 -1.19 10.58 -8.81
CA THR A 295 -2.22 11.54 -8.39
C THR A 295 -2.20 12.84 -9.22
N ALA A 296 -3.39 13.32 -9.62
CA ALA A 296 -3.60 14.71 -10.04
C ALA A 296 -3.86 15.59 -8.80
N THR A 297 -3.09 16.66 -8.62
CA THR A 297 -3.12 17.49 -7.41
C THR A 297 -4.06 18.70 -7.53
N SER A 298 -4.32 19.41 -6.43
CA SER A 298 -5.32 20.49 -6.39
C SER A 298 -5.01 21.75 -7.20
N THR A 299 -3.91 21.76 -7.96
CA THR A 299 -3.57 22.81 -8.92
C THR A 299 -3.34 22.28 -10.33
N SER A 300 -3.61 21.01 -10.61
CA SER A 300 -3.52 20.44 -11.97
C SER A 300 -4.86 20.46 -12.68
N SER A 301 -4.84 20.77 -13.97
CA SER A 301 -5.95 20.55 -14.90
C SER A 301 -5.84 19.20 -15.62
N GLY A 302 -4.65 18.60 -15.67
CA GLY A 302 -4.45 17.23 -16.17
C GLY A 302 -5.08 16.16 -15.27
N ALA A 303 -5.43 15.03 -15.88
CA ALA A 303 -6.01 13.87 -15.22
C ALA A 303 -4.96 13.07 -14.42
N ALA A 304 -5.44 12.25 -13.47
CA ALA A 304 -4.62 11.31 -12.72
C ALA A 304 -4.29 10.07 -13.56
N GLY A 305 -3.09 9.51 -13.37
CA GLY A 305 -2.64 8.29 -14.03
C GLY A 305 -3.16 7.04 -13.30
N SER A 306 -3.04 5.87 -13.93
CA SER A 306 -3.46 4.60 -13.31
C SER A 306 -2.33 3.94 -12.49
N VAL A 307 -2.71 3.14 -11.50
CA VAL A 307 -1.77 2.33 -10.70
C VAL A 307 -2.09 0.85 -10.86
N LEU A 308 -1.10 0.06 -11.32
CA LEU A 308 -1.17 -1.40 -11.40
C LEU A 308 -0.15 -2.02 -10.45
N VAL A 309 -0.60 -2.88 -9.54
CA VAL A 309 0.29 -3.64 -8.63
C VAL A 309 0.04 -5.13 -8.79
N GLU A 310 1.07 -5.89 -9.14
CA GLU A 310 1.04 -7.35 -9.30
C GLU A 310 2.05 -7.97 -8.34
N ALA A 311 1.59 -8.70 -7.32
CA ALA A 311 2.44 -9.19 -6.23
C ALA A 311 2.19 -10.67 -5.85
N GLY A 312 3.20 -11.32 -5.27
CA GLY A 312 3.00 -12.60 -4.56
C GLY A 312 2.18 -12.41 -3.28
N GLY A 313 2.57 -11.47 -2.43
CA GLY A 313 1.81 -10.94 -1.29
C GLY A 313 1.97 -9.42 -1.17
N LEU A 314 0.98 -8.74 -0.60
CA LEU A 314 0.98 -7.28 -0.42
C LEU A 314 0.52 -6.94 1.01
N ARG A 315 1.30 -6.09 1.68
CA ARG A 315 1.04 -5.63 3.05
C ARG A 315 1.21 -4.12 3.12
N ILE A 316 0.15 -3.42 3.50
CA ILE A 316 0.06 -1.96 3.59
C ILE A 316 -0.30 -1.60 5.03
N GLU A 317 0.57 -0.83 5.69
CA GLU A 317 0.48 -0.60 7.13
C GLU A 317 0.91 0.80 7.56
N GLY A 318 0.56 1.20 8.78
CA GLY A 318 1.13 2.39 9.42
C GLY A 318 0.94 3.67 8.59
N GLY A 319 -0.23 3.81 7.95
CA GLY A 319 -0.57 4.93 7.07
C GLY A 319 -0.14 4.77 5.61
N GLY A 320 0.46 3.63 5.26
CA GLY A 320 0.87 3.31 3.89
C GLY A 320 -0.26 3.44 2.87
N ARG A 321 0.06 3.94 1.66
CA ARG A 321 -0.96 4.27 0.64
C ARG A 321 -0.63 3.78 -0.77
N ILE A 322 -1.64 3.27 -1.47
CA ILE A 322 -1.64 3.15 -2.94
C ILE A 322 -2.75 4.05 -3.48
N SER A 323 -2.48 4.96 -4.44
CA SER A 323 -3.53 5.90 -4.90
C SER A 323 -3.39 6.50 -6.29
N SER A 324 -4.51 6.57 -7.01
CA SER A 324 -4.70 7.27 -8.31
C SER A 324 -5.69 8.44 -8.21
N SER A 325 -5.93 8.99 -7.02
CA SER A 325 -6.94 10.05 -6.84
C SER A 325 -6.66 11.31 -7.65
N THR A 326 -7.71 12.07 -7.95
CA THR A 326 -7.65 13.47 -8.34
C THR A 326 -8.08 14.40 -7.19
N PHE A 327 -7.42 15.55 -7.12
CA PHE A 327 -7.78 16.70 -6.28
C PHE A 327 -8.03 17.96 -7.14
N GLY A 328 -7.90 17.85 -8.47
CA GLY A 328 -7.88 18.94 -9.44
C GLY A 328 -9.01 18.85 -10.46
N GLU A 329 -8.86 19.50 -11.62
CA GLU A 329 -9.96 19.57 -12.60
C GLU A 329 -10.14 18.27 -13.39
N GLY A 330 -9.05 17.54 -13.66
CA GLY A 330 -9.08 16.27 -14.39
C GLY A 330 -9.58 15.08 -13.55
N ASP A 331 -9.98 14.00 -14.23
CA ASP A 331 -10.52 12.79 -13.61
C ASP A 331 -9.48 12.00 -12.79
N GLY A 332 -9.97 11.19 -11.84
CA GLY A 332 -9.19 10.21 -11.10
C GLY A 332 -8.85 8.97 -11.95
N GLY A 333 -7.68 8.37 -11.73
CA GLY A 333 -7.23 7.19 -12.45
C GLY A 333 -7.63 5.89 -11.75
N ASP A 334 -7.61 4.78 -12.49
CA ASP A 334 -7.94 3.46 -11.94
C ASP A 334 -6.80 2.85 -11.10
N VAL A 335 -7.16 2.11 -10.05
CA VAL A 335 -6.21 1.27 -9.28
C VAL A 335 -6.54 -0.20 -9.45
N THR A 336 -5.61 -0.97 -10.02
CA THR A 336 -5.72 -2.44 -10.16
C THR A 336 -4.68 -3.14 -9.30
N ILE A 337 -5.12 -4.06 -8.44
CA ILE A 337 -4.27 -4.79 -7.49
C ILE A 337 -4.47 -6.30 -7.68
N ARG A 338 -3.42 -7.01 -8.08
CA ARG A 338 -3.40 -8.47 -8.27
C ARG A 338 -2.44 -9.13 -7.31
N VAL A 339 -2.95 -9.89 -6.35
CA VAL A 339 -2.14 -10.50 -5.27
C VAL A 339 -2.39 -11.99 -5.20
N ARG A 340 -1.38 -12.80 -5.56
CA ARG A 340 -1.55 -14.26 -5.68
C ARG A 340 -1.92 -14.94 -4.37
N ASN A 341 -1.38 -14.46 -3.25
CA ASN A 341 -1.59 -15.02 -1.91
C ASN A 341 -2.48 -14.10 -1.07
N THR A 342 -1.90 -13.22 -0.25
CA THR A 342 -2.62 -12.41 0.73
C THR A 342 -2.38 -10.93 0.51
N LEU A 343 -3.47 -10.15 0.51
CA LEU A 343 -3.49 -8.70 0.63
C LEU A 343 -3.96 -8.33 2.04
N THR A 344 -3.09 -7.68 2.81
CA THR A 344 -3.39 -7.13 4.14
C THR A 344 -3.28 -5.62 4.14
N ILE A 345 -4.30 -4.93 4.66
CA ILE A 345 -4.32 -3.48 4.88
C ILE A 345 -4.70 -3.25 6.34
N THR A 346 -3.83 -2.67 7.16
CA THR A 346 -4.09 -2.51 8.61
C THR A 346 -3.48 -1.25 9.23
N GLY A 347 -4.20 -0.68 10.20
CA GLY A 347 -3.71 0.38 11.07
C GLY A 347 -3.55 1.75 10.40
N GLU A 348 -3.06 2.70 11.20
CA GLU A 348 -2.90 4.12 10.87
C GLU A 348 -1.46 4.60 11.12
N GLY A 349 -1.07 5.70 10.45
CA GLY A 349 0.16 6.45 10.77
C GLY A 349 0.02 7.21 12.09
N SER A 350 1.13 7.74 12.62
CA SER A 350 1.08 8.53 13.87
C SER A 350 0.37 9.88 13.71
N ASP A 351 0.16 10.33 12.47
CA ASP A 351 -0.70 11.45 12.10
C ASP A 351 -2.22 11.11 12.08
N GLY A 352 -2.59 9.84 12.24
CA GLY A 352 -3.97 9.34 12.09
C GLY A 352 -4.37 9.05 10.63
N SER A 353 -3.44 9.07 9.67
CA SER A 353 -3.70 8.66 8.30
C SER A 353 -3.94 7.15 8.24
N LEU A 354 -5.14 6.74 7.86
CA LEU A 354 -5.48 5.33 7.64
C LEU A 354 -4.72 4.74 6.45
N SER A 355 -4.21 3.52 6.63
CA SER A 355 -3.63 2.68 5.56
C SER A 355 -4.70 2.38 4.50
N ARG A 356 -4.42 2.67 3.23
CA ARG A 356 -5.48 2.63 2.20
C ARG A 356 -5.04 2.37 0.75
N ILE A 357 -6.01 1.90 -0.03
CA ILE A 357 -5.97 1.86 -1.49
C ILE A 357 -7.09 2.78 -2.01
N SER A 358 -6.78 3.79 -2.83
CA SER A 358 -7.78 4.81 -3.17
C SER A 358 -7.68 5.46 -4.56
N ALA A 359 -8.81 5.57 -5.24
CA ALA A 359 -8.99 6.26 -6.52
C ALA A 359 -10.11 7.31 -6.38
N LEU A 360 -9.85 8.39 -5.64
CA LEU A 360 -10.88 9.36 -5.24
C LEU A 360 -11.01 10.52 -6.24
N ALA A 361 -12.14 11.20 -6.20
CA ALA A 361 -12.24 12.62 -6.56
C ALA A 361 -12.47 13.41 -5.27
N ASP A 362 -11.43 14.06 -4.75
CA ASP A 362 -11.45 14.66 -3.41
C ASP A 362 -12.15 16.05 -3.39
N GLU A 363 -12.24 16.69 -2.22
CA GLU A 363 -12.86 18.01 -2.08
C GLU A 363 -12.15 19.06 -2.97
N GLY A 364 -12.92 19.71 -3.83
CA GLY A 364 -12.42 20.68 -4.81
C GLY A 364 -12.05 20.09 -6.18
N ALA A 365 -12.03 18.77 -6.34
CA ALA A 365 -11.91 18.15 -7.66
C ALA A 365 -13.16 18.45 -8.50
N LEU A 366 -12.98 18.60 -9.83
CA LEU A 366 -14.10 18.75 -10.78
C LEU A 366 -14.37 17.46 -11.59
N GLY A 367 -13.34 16.63 -11.78
CA GLY A 367 -13.44 15.34 -12.43
C GLY A 367 -14.15 14.27 -11.58
N SER A 368 -14.40 13.12 -12.20
CA SER A 368 -14.97 11.93 -11.56
C SER A 368 -13.89 11.10 -10.89
N ALA A 369 -14.27 10.23 -9.95
CA ALA A 369 -13.36 9.29 -9.31
C ALA A 369 -13.02 8.10 -10.24
N GLY A 370 -11.80 7.58 -10.15
CA GLY A 370 -11.37 6.38 -10.87
C GLY A 370 -11.77 5.10 -10.13
N SER A 371 -11.84 3.96 -10.81
CA SER A 371 -12.30 2.69 -10.22
C SER A 371 -11.19 1.92 -9.48
N VAL A 372 -11.57 1.03 -8.56
CA VAL A 372 -10.64 0.13 -7.86
C VAL A 372 -10.99 -1.33 -8.11
N LEU A 373 -10.05 -2.09 -8.69
CA LEU A 373 -10.14 -3.53 -8.89
C LEU A 373 -9.13 -4.28 -8.00
N ILE A 374 -9.62 -5.19 -7.16
CA ILE A 374 -8.82 -6.07 -6.32
C ILE A 374 -9.03 -7.52 -6.74
N GLU A 375 -7.95 -8.22 -7.07
CA GLU A 375 -7.92 -9.66 -7.33
C GLU A 375 -6.95 -10.31 -6.34
N ALA A 376 -7.44 -11.07 -5.35
CA ALA A 376 -6.62 -11.60 -4.26
C ALA A 376 -6.92 -13.06 -3.90
N GLY A 377 -5.91 -13.82 -3.44
CA GLY A 377 -6.17 -15.11 -2.80
C GLY A 377 -6.96 -14.92 -1.49
N VAL A 378 -6.46 -14.08 -0.60
CA VAL A 378 -7.13 -13.65 0.63
C VAL A 378 -7.03 -12.13 0.73
N LEU A 379 -8.16 -11.46 0.93
CA LEU A 379 -8.23 -10.04 1.28
C LEU A 379 -8.50 -9.91 2.79
N THR A 380 -7.72 -9.08 3.47
CA THR A 380 -7.86 -8.81 4.91
C THR A 380 -7.69 -7.31 5.15
N LEU A 381 -8.76 -6.65 5.62
CA LEU A 381 -8.73 -5.27 6.08
C LEU A 381 -8.97 -5.28 7.60
N GLU A 382 -8.08 -4.65 8.34
CA GLU A 382 -8.06 -4.63 9.80
C GLU A 382 -7.83 -3.19 10.30
N GLU A 383 -8.20 -2.89 11.55
CA GLU A 383 -7.80 -1.67 12.27
C GLU A 383 -7.97 -0.37 11.44
N GLY A 384 -9.17 -0.14 10.90
CA GLY A 384 -9.50 1.04 10.09
C GLY A 384 -9.00 1.03 8.63
N GLY A 385 -8.36 -0.05 8.17
CA GLY A 385 -7.90 -0.20 6.78
C GLY A 385 -9.03 0.04 5.76
N ARG A 386 -8.73 0.80 4.68
CA ARG A 386 -9.74 1.28 3.72
C ARG A 386 -9.41 0.98 2.25
N ILE A 387 -10.42 0.60 1.48
CA ILE A 387 -10.40 0.63 0.00
C ILE A 387 -11.52 1.57 -0.47
N SER A 388 -11.21 2.53 -1.34
CA SER A 388 -12.16 3.58 -1.70
C SER A 388 -12.05 4.13 -3.13
N SER A 389 -13.22 4.34 -3.76
CA SER A 389 -13.40 5.00 -5.06
C SER A 389 -14.38 6.19 -4.95
N SER A 390 -14.43 6.82 -3.77
CA SER A 390 -15.42 7.84 -3.43
C SER A 390 -15.18 9.20 -4.10
N THR A 391 -16.26 9.97 -4.25
CA THR A 391 -16.24 11.38 -4.68
C THR A 391 -16.69 12.31 -3.55
N SER A 392 -16.08 13.50 -3.48
CA SER A 392 -16.53 14.64 -2.69
C SER A 392 -16.82 15.87 -3.58
N GLY A 393 -16.61 15.74 -4.89
CA GLY A 393 -16.81 16.79 -5.90
C GLY A 393 -18.16 16.70 -6.63
N PRO A 394 -18.30 17.41 -7.76
CA PRO A 394 -19.48 17.32 -8.62
C PRO A 394 -19.42 16.15 -9.61
N GLY A 395 -18.23 15.58 -9.86
CA GLY A 395 -18.06 14.35 -10.65
C GLY A 395 -18.50 13.10 -9.88
N ASP A 396 -18.85 12.05 -10.61
CA ASP A 396 -19.39 10.81 -10.05
C ASP A 396 -18.31 9.99 -9.31
N GLY A 397 -18.74 9.16 -8.35
CA GLY A 397 -17.91 8.14 -7.71
C GLY A 397 -17.64 6.97 -8.65
N GLY A 398 -16.49 6.32 -8.51
CA GLY A 398 -16.13 5.15 -9.31
C GLY A 398 -16.48 3.84 -8.59
N ASP A 399 -16.29 2.71 -9.28
CA ASP A 399 -16.67 1.41 -8.76
C ASP A 399 -15.55 0.75 -7.95
N VAL A 400 -15.92 -0.03 -6.92
CA VAL A 400 -14.99 -0.92 -6.20
C VAL A 400 -15.36 -2.38 -6.47
N THR A 401 -14.51 -3.09 -7.22
CA THR A 401 -14.67 -4.53 -7.49
C THR A 401 -13.64 -5.34 -6.73
N VAL A 402 -14.10 -6.32 -5.95
CA VAL A 402 -13.27 -7.25 -5.18
C VAL A 402 -13.57 -8.68 -5.60
N ASN A 403 -12.57 -9.35 -6.17
CA ASN A 403 -12.58 -10.77 -6.52
C ASN A 403 -11.58 -11.50 -5.63
N ALA A 404 -12.05 -12.38 -4.73
CA ALA A 404 -11.14 -13.13 -3.88
C ALA A 404 -11.61 -14.55 -3.56
N ARG A 405 -10.72 -15.40 -3.03
CA ARG A 405 -11.16 -16.68 -2.45
C ARG A 405 -11.76 -16.47 -1.06
N GLN A 406 -11.16 -15.60 -0.24
CA GLN A 406 -11.68 -15.20 1.08
C GLN A 406 -11.55 -13.69 1.29
N VAL A 407 -12.53 -13.08 1.95
CA VAL A 407 -12.52 -11.66 2.35
C VAL A 407 -12.85 -11.56 3.83
N ARG A 408 -12.04 -10.81 4.58
CA ARG A 408 -12.30 -10.48 5.99
C ARG A 408 -12.12 -8.97 6.22
N LEU A 409 -13.17 -8.32 6.69
CA LEU A 409 -13.18 -6.94 7.15
C LEU A 409 -13.39 -6.97 8.67
N THR A 410 -12.46 -6.45 9.45
CA THR A 410 -12.57 -6.43 10.93
C THR A 410 -12.09 -5.10 11.52
N GLY A 411 -12.68 -4.68 12.65
CA GLY A 411 -12.16 -3.56 13.45
C GLY A 411 -12.18 -2.20 12.75
N GLY A 412 -13.34 -1.76 12.28
CA GLY A 412 -13.54 -0.45 11.64
C GLY A 412 -13.15 -0.39 10.15
N ALA A 413 -12.83 -1.52 9.53
CA ALA A 413 -12.44 -1.60 8.12
C ALA A 413 -13.56 -1.14 7.17
N GLN A 414 -13.18 -0.58 6.01
CA GLN A 414 -14.12 0.05 5.08
C GLN A 414 -13.84 -0.29 3.61
N LEU A 415 -14.87 -0.76 2.90
CA LEU A 415 -14.94 -0.78 1.43
C LEU A 415 -15.98 0.26 0.99
N GLN A 416 -15.61 1.25 0.17
CA GLN A 416 -16.55 2.34 -0.17
C GLN A 416 -16.45 2.91 -1.59
N ALA A 417 -17.60 3.23 -2.17
CA ALA A 417 -17.77 4.01 -3.40
C ALA A 417 -18.72 5.21 -3.22
N SER A 418 -18.88 5.66 -1.96
CA SER A 418 -19.78 6.75 -1.56
C SER A 418 -19.53 8.10 -2.25
N SER A 419 -20.57 8.96 -2.25
CA SER A 419 -20.51 10.36 -2.68
C SER A 419 -20.91 11.33 -1.56
N THR A 420 -20.05 12.30 -1.24
CA THR A 420 -20.41 13.41 -0.34
C THR A 420 -20.78 14.70 -1.07
N GLY A 421 -20.47 14.78 -2.37
CA GLY A 421 -20.76 15.93 -3.23
C GLY A 421 -22.09 15.83 -3.97
N THR A 422 -22.13 16.37 -5.19
CA THR A 422 -23.33 16.36 -6.07
C THR A 422 -23.29 15.30 -7.16
N GLY A 423 -22.15 14.66 -7.39
CA GLY A 423 -22.06 13.46 -8.24
C GLY A 423 -22.68 12.25 -7.56
N LYS A 424 -23.03 11.22 -8.33
CA LYS A 424 -23.58 9.95 -7.83
C LYS A 424 -22.51 9.15 -7.08
N ALA A 425 -22.93 8.25 -6.20
CA ALA A 425 -22.02 7.22 -5.68
C ALA A 425 -21.85 6.08 -6.70
N GLY A 426 -20.68 5.45 -6.70
CA GLY A 426 -20.37 4.28 -7.54
C GLY A 426 -20.79 2.97 -6.88
N ASP A 427 -20.66 1.86 -7.61
CA ASP A 427 -21.07 0.53 -7.18
C ASP A 427 -19.96 -0.23 -6.44
N VAL A 428 -20.34 -1.10 -5.50
CA VAL A 428 -19.41 -2.07 -4.87
C VAL A 428 -19.82 -3.49 -5.27
N THR A 429 -18.91 -4.22 -5.91
CA THR A 429 -19.11 -5.62 -6.27
C THR A 429 -18.09 -6.52 -5.56
N ILE A 430 -18.57 -7.50 -4.79
CA ILE A 430 -17.72 -8.44 -4.03
C ILE A 430 -18.04 -9.87 -4.44
N THR A 431 -17.10 -10.55 -5.11
CA THR A 431 -17.18 -11.97 -5.48
C THR A 431 -16.19 -12.77 -4.64
N VAL A 432 -16.70 -13.70 -3.83
CA VAL A 432 -15.91 -14.48 -2.86
C VAL A 432 -16.14 -15.99 -3.03
N GLN A 433 -15.08 -16.75 -3.30
CA GLN A 433 -15.23 -18.19 -3.56
C GLN A 433 -15.61 -18.99 -2.31
N ASP A 434 -15.08 -18.66 -1.12
CA ASP A 434 -15.32 -19.42 0.11
C ASP A 434 -16.17 -18.65 1.12
N THR A 435 -15.69 -17.50 1.61
CA THR A 435 -16.22 -16.87 2.82
C THR A 435 -15.95 -15.37 2.86
N LEU A 436 -17.02 -14.59 3.05
CA LEU A 436 -17.01 -13.17 3.38
C LEU A 436 -17.34 -12.98 4.86
N ILE A 437 -16.43 -12.39 5.62
CA ILE A 437 -16.62 -11.99 7.03
C ILE A 437 -16.55 -10.47 7.12
N ILE A 438 -17.57 -9.86 7.76
CA ILE A 438 -17.64 -8.43 8.06
C ILE A 438 -17.94 -8.29 9.55
N GLU A 439 -16.93 -7.98 10.36
CA GLU A 439 -17.11 -7.75 11.80
C GLU A 439 -16.74 -6.31 12.18
N GLU A 440 -17.61 -5.59 12.88
CA GLU A 440 -17.39 -4.18 13.29
C GLU A 440 -16.92 -3.27 12.13
N SER A 441 -17.39 -3.54 10.91
CA SER A 441 -16.84 -3.00 9.64
C SER A 441 -17.95 -2.68 8.63
N ALA A 442 -17.64 -1.90 7.59
CA ALA A 442 -18.66 -1.39 6.67
C ALA A 442 -18.33 -1.55 5.18
N VAL A 443 -19.38 -1.82 4.39
CA VAL A 443 -19.40 -1.74 2.92
C VAL A 443 -20.41 -0.65 2.52
N ARG A 444 -19.98 0.39 1.81
CA ARG A 444 -20.78 1.61 1.61
C ARG A 444 -20.77 2.17 0.18
N THR A 445 -21.95 2.50 -0.32
CA THR A 445 -22.17 3.30 -1.55
C THR A 445 -23.12 4.47 -1.28
N ASP A 446 -23.16 4.93 -0.03
CA ASP A 446 -24.04 6.03 0.42
C ASP A 446 -23.77 7.32 -0.37
N ALA A 447 -24.82 8.10 -0.63
CA ALA A 447 -24.72 9.43 -1.22
C ALA A 447 -25.38 10.50 -0.32
N ILE A 448 -24.86 11.73 -0.29
CA ILE A 448 -25.50 12.81 0.48
C ILE A 448 -26.60 13.49 -0.35
N GLN A 449 -26.26 13.99 -1.55
CA GLN A 449 -27.16 14.84 -2.37
C GLN A 449 -27.65 14.17 -3.67
N ALA A 450 -27.02 13.08 -4.09
CA ALA A 450 -27.29 12.38 -5.35
C ALA A 450 -27.83 10.95 -5.11
N ASP A 451 -27.94 10.16 -6.18
CA ASP A 451 -28.28 8.73 -6.08
C ASP A 451 -27.17 7.94 -5.38
N GLY A 452 -27.56 7.02 -4.50
CA GLY A 452 -26.67 6.00 -3.93
C GLY A 452 -26.38 4.89 -4.94
N GLY A 453 -25.15 4.35 -4.89
CA GLY A 453 -24.72 3.25 -5.76
C GLY A 453 -25.24 1.89 -5.27
N ASN A 454 -25.00 0.83 -6.04
CA ASN A 454 -25.44 -0.53 -5.71
C ASN A 454 -24.35 -1.34 -4.98
N VAL A 455 -24.76 -2.25 -4.09
CA VAL A 455 -23.87 -3.27 -3.51
C VAL A 455 -24.29 -4.65 -4.01
N ASN A 456 -23.39 -5.32 -4.74
CA ASN A 456 -23.59 -6.67 -5.26
C ASN A 456 -22.60 -7.64 -4.59
N ILE A 457 -23.10 -8.64 -3.86
CA ILE A 457 -22.27 -9.63 -3.16
C ILE A 457 -22.62 -11.03 -3.65
N ASN A 458 -21.60 -11.78 -4.08
CA ASN A 458 -21.68 -13.20 -4.37
C ASN A 458 -20.67 -13.95 -3.50
N ALA A 459 -21.13 -14.84 -2.60
CA ALA A 459 -20.25 -15.58 -1.69
C ALA A 459 -20.76 -17.01 -1.45
N ASN A 460 -19.91 -17.99 -1.12
CA ASN A 460 -20.44 -19.28 -0.64
C ASN A 460 -21.03 -19.15 0.78
N PHE A 461 -20.33 -18.46 1.69
CA PHE A 461 -20.80 -18.13 3.04
C PHE A 461 -20.60 -16.65 3.34
N ILE A 462 -21.59 -16.01 3.97
CA ILE A 462 -21.51 -14.62 4.44
C ILE A 462 -21.83 -14.56 5.94
N HIS A 463 -20.95 -13.90 6.70
CA HIS A 463 -21.13 -13.62 8.13
C HIS A 463 -20.96 -12.12 8.39
N LEU A 464 -22.02 -11.49 8.90
CA LEU A 464 -21.96 -10.13 9.43
C LEU A 464 -22.13 -10.18 10.95
N ARG A 465 -21.23 -9.50 11.66
CA ARG A 465 -21.27 -9.38 13.12
C ARG A 465 -20.96 -7.96 13.54
N ASP A 466 -21.96 -7.21 13.99
CA ASP A 466 -21.84 -5.75 14.16
C ASP A 466 -21.39 -5.04 12.87
N GLY A 467 -21.72 -5.62 11.71
CA GLY A 467 -21.32 -5.15 10.38
C GLY A 467 -22.40 -4.34 9.67
N GLN A 468 -22.00 -3.49 8.73
CA GLN A 468 -22.91 -2.65 7.95
C GLN A 468 -22.72 -2.83 6.44
N ILE A 469 -23.82 -2.96 5.70
CA ILE A 469 -23.87 -2.83 4.24
C ILE A 469 -24.88 -1.73 3.90
N THR A 470 -24.45 -0.61 3.32
CA THR A 470 -25.32 0.56 3.10
C THR A 470 -25.17 1.19 1.72
N THR A 471 -26.30 1.60 1.13
CA THR A 471 -26.40 2.25 -0.18
C THR A 471 -27.16 3.58 -0.11
N ALA A 472 -27.24 4.18 1.09
CA ALA A 472 -28.33 5.07 1.47
C ALA A 472 -28.16 6.52 0.99
N VAL A 473 -29.28 7.25 0.84
CA VAL A 473 -29.27 8.69 0.50
C VAL A 473 -29.62 9.55 1.72
N GLY A 474 -28.68 10.37 2.17
CA GLY A 474 -28.73 11.07 3.46
C GLY A 474 -29.57 12.35 3.51
N GLY A 475 -29.84 13.01 2.39
CA GLY A 475 -30.60 14.28 2.40
C GLY A 475 -31.07 14.82 1.05
N GLY A 476 -30.55 14.34 -0.07
CA GLY A 476 -31.01 14.71 -1.42
C GLY A 476 -32.27 13.97 -1.90
N ASP A 477 -32.71 14.33 -3.11
CA ASP A 477 -33.82 13.70 -3.85
C ASP A 477 -33.41 12.36 -4.54
N GLY A 478 -32.17 11.91 -4.34
CA GLY A 478 -31.63 10.69 -4.95
C GLY A 478 -32.20 9.40 -4.35
N SER A 479 -32.14 8.32 -5.14
CA SER A 479 -32.60 6.98 -4.75
C SER A 479 -31.58 6.24 -3.88
N GLY A 480 -32.06 5.47 -2.90
CA GLY A 480 -31.24 4.73 -1.91
C GLY A 480 -30.44 3.52 -2.42
N GLY A 481 -30.03 3.49 -3.69
CA GLY A 481 -29.28 2.39 -4.33
C GLY A 481 -30.00 1.04 -4.32
N ASN A 482 -29.29 -0.06 -4.61
CA ASN A 482 -29.83 -1.42 -4.45
C ASN A 482 -28.79 -2.34 -3.82
N ILE A 483 -29.23 -3.30 -3.01
CA ILE A 483 -28.37 -4.32 -2.39
C ILE A 483 -28.80 -5.70 -2.88
N ALA A 484 -27.89 -6.43 -3.52
CA ALA A 484 -28.07 -7.83 -3.90
C ALA A 484 -27.06 -8.70 -3.16
N VAL A 485 -27.52 -9.68 -2.39
CA VAL A 485 -26.68 -10.66 -1.70
C VAL A 485 -27.08 -12.06 -2.15
N ASP A 486 -26.20 -12.72 -2.90
CA ASP A 486 -26.30 -14.11 -3.30
C ASP A 486 -25.31 -14.96 -2.50
N ALA A 487 -25.80 -15.87 -1.65
CA ALA A 487 -24.95 -16.82 -0.96
C ALA A 487 -25.58 -18.22 -0.80
N ARG A 488 -24.86 -19.20 -0.26
CA ARG A 488 -25.50 -20.46 0.17
C ARG A 488 -26.06 -20.32 1.59
N LEU A 489 -25.25 -19.78 2.50
CA LEU A 489 -25.62 -19.57 3.89
C LEU A 489 -25.26 -18.14 4.30
N GLY A 490 -26.22 -17.44 4.91
CA GLY A 490 -26.02 -16.12 5.52
C GLY A 490 -26.28 -16.15 7.01
N LEU A 491 -25.38 -15.54 7.79
CA LEU A 491 -25.52 -15.30 9.24
C LEU A 491 -25.37 -13.81 9.54
N LEU A 492 -26.38 -13.22 10.20
CA LEU A 492 -26.38 -11.85 10.68
C LEU A 492 -26.52 -11.81 12.21
N GLU A 493 -25.50 -11.26 12.87
CA GLU A 493 -25.51 -10.93 14.29
C GLU A 493 -25.37 -9.40 14.45
N ARG A 494 -26.34 -8.75 15.10
CA ARG A 494 -26.31 -7.30 15.42
C ARG A 494 -25.97 -6.37 14.24
N SER A 495 -26.36 -6.73 13.03
CA SER A 495 -25.85 -6.12 11.79
C SER A 495 -26.92 -5.38 10.97
N GLU A 496 -26.49 -4.45 10.12
CA GLU A 496 -27.38 -3.61 9.31
C GLU A 496 -27.18 -3.84 7.80
N ILE A 497 -28.28 -4.02 7.05
CA ILE A 497 -28.30 -3.98 5.59
C ILE A 497 -29.34 -2.92 5.18
N ARG A 498 -28.89 -1.76 4.68
CA ARG A 498 -29.73 -0.56 4.56
C ARG A 498 -29.61 0.15 3.20
N ALA A 499 -30.73 0.18 2.48
CA ALA A 499 -30.92 0.90 1.22
C ALA A 499 -31.96 2.02 1.37
N ASP A 500 -31.85 2.79 2.47
CA ASP A 500 -32.79 3.84 2.82
C ASP A 500 -32.55 5.14 2.01
N ALA A 501 -33.56 5.97 1.86
CA ALA A 501 -33.47 7.28 1.21
C ALA A 501 -34.21 8.37 2.00
N PHE A 502 -33.87 9.64 1.78
CA PHE A 502 -34.57 10.77 2.41
C PHE A 502 -35.63 11.39 1.49
N GLY A 503 -35.22 12.12 0.45
CA GLY A 503 -36.13 12.77 -0.52
C GLY A 503 -36.55 11.87 -1.69
N GLY A 504 -35.64 11.01 -2.15
CA GLY A 504 -35.90 10.05 -3.22
C GLY A 504 -36.53 8.73 -2.74
N PRO A 505 -36.89 7.83 -3.68
CA PRO A 505 -37.43 6.51 -3.35
C PRO A 505 -36.39 5.62 -2.66
N GLY A 506 -36.86 4.78 -1.74
CA GLY A 506 -36.04 3.76 -1.09
C GLY A 506 -35.56 2.70 -2.09
N GLY A 507 -34.40 2.12 -1.81
CA GLY A 507 -33.74 1.13 -2.67
C GLY A 507 -34.40 -0.25 -2.69
N ASN A 508 -33.84 -1.19 -3.44
CA ASN A 508 -34.29 -2.59 -3.37
C ASN A 508 -33.22 -3.47 -2.74
N ILE A 509 -33.63 -4.28 -1.75
CA ILE A 509 -32.77 -5.28 -1.12
C ILE A 509 -33.27 -6.67 -1.53
N THR A 510 -32.39 -7.46 -2.15
CA THR A 510 -32.64 -8.86 -2.49
C THR A 510 -31.57 -9.74 -1.87
N ILE A 511 -31.96 -10.60 -0.93
CA ILE A 511 -31.08 -11.60 -0.32
C ILE A 511 -31.54 -12.97 -0.80
N ARG A 512 -30.67 -13.72 -1.49
CA ARG A 512 -30.95 -15.08 -1.97
C ARG A 512 -29.95 -16.03 -1.33
N THR A 513 -30.47 -16.97 -0.56
CA THR A 513 -29.70 -17.96 0.19
C THR A 513 -30.40 -19.31 0.18
N GLU A 514 -29.66 -20.39 0.42
CA GLU A 514 -30.29 -21.65 0.82
C GLU A 514 -30.78 -21.48 2.27
N GLY A 515 -29.89 -21.13 3.20
CA GLY A 515 -30.23 -20.81 4.60
C GLY A 515 -29.93 -19.36 4.98
N PHE A 516 -30.85 -18.72 5.72
CA PHE A 516 -30.67 -17.37 6.26
C PHE A 516 -30.96 -17.35 7.77
N ILE A 517 -29.96 -16.97 8.57
CA ILE A 517 -30.08 -16.84 10.02
C ILE A 517 -29.80 -15.37 10.37
N SER A 518 -30.75 -14.70 11.00
CA SER A 518 -30.50 -13.42 11.68
C SER A 518 -30.93 -13.49 13.14
N ASP A 519 -30.28 -12.70 13.98
CA ASP A 519 -30.84 -12.39 15.30
C ASP A 519 -32.03 -11.42 15.21
N LEU A 520 -32.61 -11.09 16.37
CA LEU A 520 -33.79 -10.21 16.48
C LEU A 520 -33.47 -8.72 16.45
N ILE A 521 -32.18 -8.34 16.40
CA ILE A 521 -31.75 -6.93 16.46
C ILE A 521 -31.01 -6.46 15.20
N SER A 522 -30.62 -7.37 14.31
CA SER A 522 -30.18 -7.04 12.96
C SER A 522 -31.31 -6.41 12.16
N GLN A 523 -30.97 -5.39 11.36
CA GLN A 523 -31.94 -4.61 10.57
C GLN A 523 -31.71 -4.83 9.07
N VAL A 524 -32.81 -5.06 8.34
CA VAL A 524 -32.85 -4.96 6.87
C VAL A 524 -33.89 -3.91 6.49
N SER A 525 -33.48 -2.79 5.88
CA SER A 525 -34.34 -1.63 5.64
C SER A 525 -34.10 -1.01 4.27
N ALA A 526 -35.18 -0.64 3.58
CA ALA A 526 -35.14 0.04 2.29
C ALA A 526 -36.24 1.11 2.20
N SER A 527 -36.40 1.84 3.30
CA SER A 527 -37.43 2.86 3.52
C SER A 527 -37.11 4.19 2.85
N SER A 528 -38.12 5.05 2.72
CA SER A 528 -37.94 6.46 2.40
C SER A 528 -38.72 7.33 3.38
N GLU A 529 -38.14 8.44 3.83
CA GLU A 529 -38.81 9.34 4.77
C GLU A 529 -39.86 10.24 4.07
N GLN A 530 -39.55 10.77 2.88
CA GLN A 530 -40.45 11.68 2.15
C GLN A 530 -41.07 11.06 0.89
N ASN A 531 -40.68 9.85 0.51
CA ASN A 531 -41.08 9.21 -0.74
C ASN A 531 -41.58 7.78 -0.52
N VAL A 532 -41.68 6.99 -1.60
CA VAL A 532 -42.06 5.58 -1.51
C VAL A 532 -40.93 4.72 -0.93
N ASN A 533 -41.29 3.85 0.01
CA ASN A 533 -40.42 2.76 0.44
C ASN A 533 -40.13 1.83 -0.74
N GLY A 534 -38.88 1.37 -0.84
CA GLY A 534 -38.50 0.32 -1.76
C GLY A 534 -38.77 -1.08 -1.21
N ARG A 535 -38.26 -2.11 -1.90
CA ARG A 535 -38.65 -3.50 -1.67
C ARG A 535 -37.54 -4.32 -1.03
N VAL A 536 -37.85 -4.96 0.09
CA VAL A 536 -37.02 -6.00 0.72
C VAL A 536 -37.57 -7.38 0.36
N GLU A 537 -36.74 -8.24 -0.23
CA GLU A 537 -37.02 -9.65 -0.51
C GLU A 537 -35.90 -10.52 0.06
N ILE A 538 -36.27 -11.50 0.89
CA ILE A 538 -35.36 -12.49 1.46
C ILE A 538 -35.86 -13.87 1.06
N GLN A 539 -35.01 -14.62 0.37
CA GLN A 539 -35.24 -15.98 -0.09
C GLN A 539 -34.24 -16.92 0.61
N GLY A 540 -34.76 -17.95 1.26
CA GLY A 540 -33.99 -18.94 2.02
C GLY A 540 -34.84 -19.53 3.15
N PHE A 541 -34.46 -20.71 3.67
CA PHE A 541 -35.09 -21.24 4.88
C PHE A 541 -34.50 -20.54 6.12
N THR A 542 -35.39 -19.96 6.93
CA THR A 542 -35.08 -19.33 8.22
C THR A 542 -35.25 -20.28 9.41
N ASP A 543 -35.79 -21.47 9.18
CA ASP A 543 -36.05 -22.48 10.20
C ASP A 543 -35.22 -23.75 9.95
N LEU A 544 -34.15 -23.91 10.74
CA LEU A 544 -33.30 -25.11 10.73
C LEU A 544 -33.90 -26.28 11.51
N SER A 545 -35.04 -26.13 12.21
CA SER A 545 -35.62 -27.19 13.04
C SER A 545 -36.07 -28.42 12.22
N GLY A 546 -36.37 -28.24 10.94
CA GLY A 546 -36.62 -29.32 9.99
C GLY A 546 -35.38 -29.92 9.30
N ALA A 547 -34.22 -29.24 9.38
CA ALA A 547 -32.96 -29.66 8.75
C ALA A 547 -32.00 -30.32 9.75
N LEU A 548 -32.16 -30.05 11.04
CA LEU A 548 -31.50 -30.77 12.13
C LEU A 548 -32.11 -32.18 12.27
N SER A 549 -31.71 -33.08 11.38
CA SER A 549 -31.91 -34.52 11.60
C SER A 549 -31.29 -34.89 12.95
N PRO A 550 -32.06 -35.40 13.93
CA PRO A 550 -31.48 -35.85 15.18
C PRO A 550 -30.51 -36.98 14.86
N LEU A 551 -29.28 -36.91 15.39
CA LEU A 551 -28.26 -37.91 15.13
C LEU A 551 -28.81 -39.30 15.51
N GLU A 552 -29.03 -40.19 14.54
CA GLU A 552 -29.57 -41.55 14.75
C GLU A 552 -28.53 -42.49 15.37
N GLN A 553 -27.90 -42.07 16.47
CA GLN A 553 -27.21 -42.96 17.39
C GLN A 553 -27.58 -42.58 18.82
N PRO A 554 -28.15 -43.50 19.63
CA PRO A 554 -28.17 -43.28 21.06
C PRO A 554 -26.72 -43.15 21.53
N PHE A 555 -26.43 -42.17 22.39
CA PHE A 555 -25.13 -42.05 23.04
C PHE A 555 -24.68 -43.43 23.52
N ALA A 556 -23.54 -43.90 23.00
CA ALA A 556 -22.94 -45.14 23.48
C ALA A 556 -22.66 -44.96 24.98
N ALA A 557 -23.52 -45.55 25.81
CA ALA A 557 -23.51 -45.28 27.24
C ALA A 557 -22.11 -45.59 27.78
N ALA A 558 -21.46 -44.63 28.44
CA ALA A 558 -20.08 -44.80 28.91
C ALA A 558 -19.90 -46.05 29.80
N SER A 559 -20.99 -46.55 30.40
CA SER A 559 -21.07 -47.83 31.12
C SER A 559 -20.83 -49.08 30.28
N SER A 560 -20.92 -49.06 28.94
CA SER A 560 -20.53 -50.17 28.06
C SER A 560 -19.02 -50.15 27.77
N LEU A 561 -18.47 -48.97 27.48
CA LEU A 561 -17.02 -48.74 27.29
C LEU A 561 -16.19 -48.98 28.56
N LEU A 562 -16.77 -48.80 29.75
CA LEU A 562 -16.13 -49.08 31.03
C LEU A 562 -16.10 -50.57 31.42
N ARG A 563 -16.91 -51.44 30.78
CA ARG A 563 -17.01 -52.85 31.16
C ARG A 563 -15.93 -53.74 30.55
N SER A 564 -15.48 -53.46 29.33
CA SER A 564 -14.44 -54.25 28.64
C SER A 564 -13.09 -54.18 29.36
N THR A 565 -12.69 -53.01 29.84
CA THR A 565 -11.36 -52.80 30.47
C THR A 565 -11.27 -53.23 31.94
N CYS A 566 -12.39 -53.42 32.65
CA CYS A 566 -12.39 -53.96 34.01
C CYS A 566 -12.39 -55.51 34.04
N ALA A 567 -12.99 -56.17 33.05
CA ALA A 567 -13.00 -57.63 32.97
C ALA A 567 -11.60 -58.19 32.65
N GLU A 568 -10.89 -57.61 31.68
CA GLU A 568 -9.52 -58.04 31.32
C GLU A 568 -8.48 -57.72 32.40
N ARG A 569 -8.76 -56.77 33.31
CA ARG A 569 -7.91 -56.52 34.49
C ARG A 569 -8.10 -57.50 35.65
N LEU A 570 -9.12 -58.37 35.61
CA LEU A 570 -9.42 -59.29 36.71
C LEU A 570 -8.67 -60.63 36.63
N GLU A 571 -8.08 -61.01 35.49
CA GLU A 571 -7.30 -62.26 35.39
C GLU A 571 -5.91 -62.18 36.05
N ALA A 572 -5.42 -60.98 36.38
CA ALA A 572 -4.06 -60.75 36.88
C ALA A 572 -3.97 -60.12 38.29
N GLY A 573 -4.54 -60.80 39.29
CA GLY A 573 -3.98 -60.84 40.66
C GLY A 573 -4.14 -59.62 41.59
N ASN A 574 -4.76 -59.88 42.75
CA ASN A 574 -4.75 -59.07 43.99
C ASN A 574 -5.42 -57.69 43.96
N LEU A 575 -6.66 -57.64 44.46
CA LEU A 575 -7.33 -56.41 44.90
C LEU A 575 -7.25 -56.26 46.43
N SER A 576 -6.68 -55.15 46.90
CA SER A 576 -6.77 -54.73 48.30
C SER A 576 -8.15 -54.14 48.59
N SER A 577 -8.99 -54.83 49.37
CA SER A 577 -10.30 -54.31 49.79
C SER A 577 -10.22 -53.61 51.15
N PHE A 578 -10.66 -52.35 51.21
CA PHE A 578 -10.84 -51.61 52.46
C PHE A 578 -12.34 -51.51 52.78
N ILE A 579 -12.83 -52.42 53.63
CA ILE A 579 -14.25 -52.50 53.99
C ILE A 579 -14.51 -51.68 55.26
N VAL A 580 -15.08 -50.48 55.10
CA VAL A 580 -15.65 -49.71 56.20
C VAL A 580 -17.10 -50.13 56.41
N ARG A 581 -17.40 -50.84 57.51
CA ARG A 581 -18.78 -51.16 57.89
C ARG A 581 -19.44 -49.95 58.56
N GLN A 582 -20.47 -49.38 57.96
CA GLN A 582 -21.40 -48.46 58.64
C GLN A 582 -22.87 -48.86 58.42
N HIS A 583 -23.67 -48.68 59.47
CA HIS A 583 -25.03 -49.21 59.58
C HIS A 583 -26.10 -48.25 59.02
N ARG A 584 -26.06 -47.93 57.72
CA ARG A 584 -27.17 -47.20 57.07
C ARG A 584 -27.52 -47.84 55.73
N LEU A 585 -28.80 -48.22 55.60
CA LEU A 585 -29.38 -48.72 54.37
C LEU A 585 -29.65 -47.54 53.42
N PRO A 586 -29.44 -47.71 52.10
CA PRO A 586 -29.96 -46.78 51.09
C PRO A 586 -31.49 -46.66 51.21
N ILE A 587 -32.04 -45.51 50.81
CA ILE A 587 -33.49 -45.24 50.87
C ILE A 587 -34.26 -46.14 49.90
N GLU A 588 -33.62 -46.60 48.81
CA GLU A 588 -34.18 -47.54 47.84
C GLU A 588 -33.15 -48.63 47.43
N PRO A 589 -33.57 -49.87 47.10
CA PRO A 589 -32.66 -50.94 46.70
C PRO A 589 -31.87 -50.59 45.43
N GLY A 590 -30.56 -50.44 45.56
CA GLY A 590 -29.65 -50.07 44.46
C GLY A 590 -29.36 -48.57 44.32
N GLY A 591 -29.97 -47.71 45.14
CA GLY A 591 -29.69 -46.28 45.16
C GLY A 591 -28.28 -45.93 45.66
N ALA A 592 -27.71 -44.84 45.14
CA ALA A 592 -26.43 -44.31 45.62
C ALA A 592 -26.56 -43.76 47.05
N LEU A 593 -25.54 -44.01 47.89
CA LEU A 593 -25.47 -43.42 49.23
C LEU A 593 -25.03 -41.94 49.11
N PRO A 594 -25.74 -40.99 49.74
CA PRO A 594 -25.31 -39.59 49.76
C PRO A 594 -23.97 -39.46 50.48
N SER A 595 -23.05 -38.67 49.91
CA SER A 595 -21.74 -38.41 50.47
C SER A 595 -21.83 -37.62 51.79
N PRO A 596 -20.89 -37.83 52.73
CA PRO A 596 -20.87 -37.04 53.96
C PRO A 596 -20.52 -35.58 53.65
N LEU A 597 -21.25 -34.65 54.28
CA LEU A 597 -20.94 -33.22 54.22
C LEU A 597 -19.54 -32.96 54.80
N LEU A 598 -18.65 -32.43 53.96
CA LEU A 598 -17.33 -31.96 54.36
C LEU A 598 -17.48 -30.66 55.17
N ASN A 599 -17.46 -30.78 56.51
CA ASN A 599 -17.27 -29.62 57.38
C ASN A 599 -15.87 -29.05 57.16
N ALA A 600 -15.79 -27.80 56.69
CA ALA A 600 -14.53 -27.08 56.54
C ALA A 600 -13.85 -26.85 57.92
N PRO A 601 -12.52 -27.03 58.03
CA PRO A 601 -11.82 -26.89 59.31
C PRO A 601 -11.65 -25.41 59.72
N GLN A 602 -12.04 -25.06 60.95
CA GLN A 602 -11.67 -23.81 61.60
C GLN A 602 -10.40 -23.95 62.45
N ALA A 603 -9.41 -23.07 62.22
CA ALA A 603 -8.40 -22.62 63.20
C ALA A 603 -7.60 -21.44 62.60
N LYS A 604 -7.10 -20.43 63.33
CA LYS A 604 -7.31 -19.95 64.72
C LYS A 604 -6.81 -18.47 64.77
N GLY A 605 -7.36 -17.64 65.67
CA GLY A 605 -7.15 -16.17 65.76
C GLY A 605 -5.72 -15.66 65.99
N GLN A 606 -5.46 -14.35 66.23
CA GLN A 606 -6.33 -13.19 66.54
C GLN A 606 -5.73 -11.92 65.84
N SER A 607 -6.12 -10.65 66.00
CA SER A 607 -7.10 -9.89 66.82
C SER A 607 -7.26 -8.47 66.17
N GLY A 608 -8.24 -7.61 66.45
CA GLY A 608 -9.47 -7.71 67.24
C GLY A 608 -10.17 -6.33 67.34
N ARG A 609 -11.50 -6.31 67.57
CA ARG A 609 -12.41 -5.13 67.76
C ARG A 609 -12.55 -4.19 66.53
N SER A 610 -13.70 -3.58 66.22
CA SER A 610 -15.13 -3.71 66.62
C SER A 610 -15.97 -2.96 65.57
N VAL A 611 -17.09 -3.51 65.03
CA VAL A 611 -18.50 -3.09 65.33
C VAL A 611 -18.67 -1.54 65.34
N GLU A 612 -19.46 -0.85 64.50
CA GLU A 612 -20.85 -1.01 63.99
C GLU A 612 -21.00 -0.10 62.71
N ARG A 613 -21.66 -0.43 61.59
CA ARG A 613 -23.12 -0.52 61.23
C ARG A 613 -23.86 0.84 61.06
N HIS A 614 -24.74 0.91 60.04
CA HIS A 614 -25.65 2.03 59.62
C HIS A 614 -24.95 3.19 58.86
N VAL A 615 -25.41 3.73 57.70
CA VAL A 615 -26.78 4.09 57.18
C VAL A 615 -27.38 5.22 58.01
N ASP A 616 -27.43 6.48 57.57
CA ASP A 616 -28.32 6.93 56.49
C ASP A 616 -28.00 8.37 55.97
N VAL A 617 -28.89 8.87 55.12
CA VAL A 617 -28.95 10.13 54.35
C VAL A 617 -29.05 11.46 55.16
N LEU A 618 -28.87 12.59 54.45
CA LEU A 618 -29.32 14.00 54.68
C LEU A 618 -28.39 15.01 55.40
N GLY A 619 -28.14 16.17 54.75
CA GLY A 619 -27.79 17.41 55.49
C GLY A 619 -26.93 18.48 54.77
N LEU A 620 -27.59 19.48 54.18
CA LEU A 620 -27.09 20.80 53.73
C LEU A 620 -25.82 21.40 54.38
N ALA A 621 -24.97 22.10 53.61
CA ALA A 621 -24.94 23.59 53.54
C ALA A 621 -23.70 24.22 52.84
N GLN A 622 -23.94 25.45 52.33
CA GLN A 622 -23.11 26.41 51.57
C GLN A 622 -21.74 26.83 52.17
N HIS A 623 -20.73 27.06 51.30
CA HIS A 623 -20.06 28.35 50.98
C HIS A 623 -18.90 28.05 49.98
N GLN A 624 -18.67 28.67 48.79
CA GLN A 624 -18.63 30.06 48.29
C GLN A 624 -17.20 30.66 48.28
N LEU A 625 -16.71 31.06 47.08
CA LEU A 625 -15.56 31.97 46.77
C LEU A 625 -14.12 31.45 47.13
N ALA A 626 -13.04 31.80 46.42
CA ALA A 626 -12.82 32.53 45.16
C ALA A 626 -11.42 32.21 44.55
N THR A 627 -11.20 32.63 43.28
CA THR A 627 -9.93 33.08 42.64
C THR A 627 -8.57 32.58 43.16
N ASP A 628 -7.76 31.99 42.27
CA ASP A 628 -6.88 32.75 41.36
C ASP A 628 -6.76 32.02 40.00
#